data_AF-D0LV13-F1
#
_entry.id   AF-D0LV13-F1
#
_cell.length_a   1.000
_cell.length_b   1.000
_cell.length_c   1.000
_cell.angle_alpha   90.00
_cell.angle_beta   90.00
_cell.angle_gamma   90.00
#
_symmetry.space_group_name_H-M   'P 1'
#
loop_
_entity.id
_entity.type
_entity.pdbx_description
1 polymer ?
#
loop_
_entity_poly.entity_id
_entity_poly.type
_entity_poly.pdbx_seq_one_letter_code
_entity_poly.pdbx_strand_id
1 'polypeptide(L)'
;MSSVTQTEGRADKTATTFWILGLLLLVGGWLGVLQVYRWHFTAPVFFLWSAWLAILLTTRYLAHAGLSAADDDGTMSDEEFWRPVGEQEELVREKRSLLKAIKEIEFDREMGKMSDEDARELTLAYRRQAIEIIKVLEGADDADDAELSVGQRIEREVKARLAVDSSKKAKSKVKVKQAAAEEAKAEAAEKEAAAQEAKAEARAAAVRAEQADAAATADAAATAVAAEAEEAATEAKEAAASAEVEAEAAEAEATEKEAEAEAAEVEADIKAAEAESRTANAEEAEARAARAAGAEEAS
;
A
#
# COMPACT_ATOMS: atom_id res chain seq x y z
N MET A 1 -38.00 -19.10 -45.71
CA MET A 1 -37.17 -20.33 -45.72
C MET A 1 -35.85 -19.96 -45.08
N SER A 2 -35.78 -20.09 -43.77
CA SER A 2 -34.62 -19.71 -42.95
C SER A 2 -34.51 -20.74 -41.84
N SER A 3 -33.85 -21.86 -42.12
CA SER A 3 -33.55 -22.89 -41.13
C SER A 3 -32.27 -22.46 -40.38
N VAL A 4 -32.48 -21.75 -39.28
CA VAL A 4 -31.43 -21.35 -38.35
C VAL A 4 -30.94 -22.58 -37.59
N THR A 5 -29.64 -22.79 -37.67
CA THR A 5 -28.81 -23.79 -37.01
C THR A 5 -28.87 -23.63 -35.49
N GLN A 6 -29.58 -24.53 -34.82
CA GLN A 6 -29.67 -24.62 -33.36
C GLN A 6 -28.91 -25.88 -32.90
N THR A 7 -27.58 -25.89 -33.04
CA THR A 7 -26.75 -27.06 -32.69
C THR A 7 -25.55 -26.78 -31.79
N GLU A 8 -25.27 -25.52 -31.41
CA GLU A 8 -24.05 -25.21 -30.62
C GLU A 8 -24.20 -25.40 -29.09
N GLY A 9 -25.39 -25.22 -28.49
CA GLY A 9 -25.52 -25.21 -27.02
C GLY A 9 -25.54 -26.57 -26.30
N ARG A 10 -25.26 -27.71 -26.96
CA ARG A 10 -25.35 -29.05 -26.34
C ARG A 10 -24.00 -29.72 -26.07
N ALA A 11 -22.93 -29.33 -26.78
CA ALA A 11 -21.62 -29.95 -26.63
C ALA A 11 -21.02 -29.68 -25.23
N ASP A 12 -21.10 -28.44 -24.76
CA ASP A 12 -20.46 -28.00 -23.51
C ASP A 12 -20.99 -28.73 -22.28
N LYS A 13 -22.30 -29.00 -22.25
CA LYS A 13 -22.93 -29.68 -21.10
C LYS A 13 -22.41 -31.10 -20.93
N THR A 14 -22.06 -31.79 -22.01
CA THR A 14 -21.52 -33.15 -21.91
C THR A 14 -20.10 -33.15 -21.35
N ALA A 15 -19.26 -32.21 -21.77
CA ALA A 15 -17.90 -32.03 -21.25
C ALA A 15 -17.90 -31.74 -19.75
N THR A 16 -18.75 -30.82 -19.28
CA THR A 16 -18.89 -30.53 -17.85
C THR A 16 -19.41 -31.73 -17.07
N THR A 17 -20.36 -32.50 -17.62
CA THR A 17 -20.90 -33.69 -16.94
C THR A 17 -19.82 -34.77 -16.78
N PHE A 18 -18.99 -35.00 -17.80
CA PHE A 18 -17.87 -35.95 -17.71
C PHE A 18 -16.82 -35.50 -16.69
N TRP A 19 -16.52 -34.20 -16.63
CA TRP A 19 -15.61 -33.65 -15.62
C TRP A 19 -16.13 -33.81 -14.20
N ILE A 20 -17.41 -33.48 -13.97
CA ILE A 20 -18.05 -33.64 -12.67
C ILE A 20 -18.04 -35.12 -12.28
N LEU A 21 -18.40 -36.03 -13.19
CA LEU A 21 -18.42 -37.47 -12.92
C LEU A 21 -17.02 -38.00 -12.59
N GLY A 22 -15.99 -37.55 -13.31
CA GLY A 22 -14.59 -37.88 -13.02
C GLY A 22 -14.15 -37.39 -11.64
N LEU A 23 -14.50 -36.16 -11.28
CA LEU A 23 -14.20 -35.58 -9.97
C LEU A 23 -14.94 -36.31 -8.84
N LEU A 24 -16.19 -36.70 -9.07
CA LEU A 24 -16.99 -37.47 -8.12
C LEU A 24 -16.41 -38.87 -7.91
N LEU A 25 -15.96 -39.55 -8.97
CA LEU A 25 -15.26 -40.84 -8.88
C LEU A 25 -13.92 -40.71 -8.18
N LEU A 26 -13.17 -39.63 -8.42
CA LEU A 26 -11.91 -39.35 -7.75
C LEU A 26 -12.10 -39.17 -6.24
N VAL A 27 -13.03 -38.29 -5.85
CA VAL A 27 -13.36 -38.02 -4.44
C VAL A 27 -13.92 -39.26 -3.77
N GLY A 28 -14.80 -40.01 -4.45
CA GLY A 28 -15.35 -41.27 -3.97
C GLY A 28 -14.28 -42.35 -3.76
N GLY A 29 -13.32 -42.46 -4.69
CA GLY A 29 -12.15 -43.35 -4.54
C GLY A 29 -11.28 -42.95 -3.35
N TRP A 30 -11.07 -41.65 -3.15
CA TRP A 30 -10.35 -41.11 -2.00
C TRP A 30 -11.06 -41.43 -0.67
N LEU A 31 -12.37 -41.20 -0.60
CA LEU A 31 -13.19 -41.58 0.57
C LEU A 31 -13.16 -43.09 0.82
N GLY A 32 -13.21 -43.91 -0.23
CA GLY A 32 -13.10 -45.37 -0.11
C GLY A 32 -11.78 -45.81 0.51
N VAL A 33 -10.67 -45.22 0.08
CA VAL A 33 -9.34 -45.46 0.68
C VAL A 33 -9.32 -45.04 2.15
N LEU A 34 -9.82 -43.85 2.48
CA LEU A 34 -9.93 -43.37 3.87
C LEU A 34 -10.80 -44.28 4.75
N GLN A 35 -11.90 -44.78 4.19
CA GLN A 35 -12.83 -45.70 4.87
C GLN A 35 -12.16 -47.04 5.17
N VAL A 36 -11.42 -47.61 4.19
CA VAL A 36 -10.67 -48.87 4.36
C VAL A 36 -9.53 -48.70 5.37
N TYR A 37 -8.86 -47.54 5.37
CA TYR A 37 -7.83 -47.21 6.34
C TYR A 37 -8.35 -46.82 7.72
N ARG A 38 -9.67 -46.91 7.95
CA ARG A 38 -10.33 -46.76 9.26
C ARG A 38 -9.86 -45.50 10.01
N TRP A 39 -9.66 -44.41 9.27
CA TRP A 39 -9.23 -43.09 9.77
C TRP A 39 -7.85 -43.08 10.44
N HIS A 40 -7.02 -44.09 10.22
CA HIS A 40 -5.66 -44.10 10.73
C HIS A 40 -4.80 -43.25 9.80
N PHE A 41 -4.54 -42.01 10.25
CA PHE A 41 -3.59 -41.09 9.63
C PHE A 41 -2.17 -41.63 9.81
N THR A 42 -1.82 -42.58 8.95
CA THR A 42 -0.48 -43.15 8.90
C THR A 42 0.45 -42.19 8.15
N ALA A 43 1.73 -42.18 8.51
CA ALA A 43 2.76 -41.39 7.84
C ALA A 43 2.69 -41.40 6.29
N PRO A 44 2.46 -42.54 5.58
CA PRO A 44 2.34 -42.54 4.12
C PRO A 44 1.17 -41.70 3.58
N VAL A 45 0.06 -41.56 4.32
CA VAL A 45 -1.07 -40.72 3.90
C VAL A 45 -0.70 -39.24 3.90
N PHE A 46 0.09 -38.79 4.88
CA PHE A 46 0.60 -37.43 4.93
C PHE A 46 1.54 -37.12 3.76
N PHE A 47 2.44 -38.04 3.41
CA PHE A 47 3.32 -37.87 2.24
C PHE A 47 2.54 -37.81 0.93
N LEU A 48 1.47 -38.61 0.80
CA LEU A 48 0.63 -38.56 -0.38
C LEU A 48 -0.14 -37.23 -0.49
N TRP A 49 -0.63 -36.71 0.64
CA TRP A 49 -1.35 -35.44 0.68
C TRP A 49 -0.43 -34.25 0.40
N SER A 50 0.78 -34.25 0.98
CA SER A 50 1.77 -33.21 0.70
C SER A 50 2.26 -33.23 -0.74
N ALA A 51 2.47 -34.42 -1.32
CA ALA A 51 2.82 -34.55 -2.74
C ALA A 51 1.72 -34.01 -3.65
N TRP A 52 0.44 -34.28 -3.33
CA TRP A 52 -0.68 -33.74 -4.09
C TRP A 52 -0.79 -32.21 -3.95
N LEU A 53 -0.60 -31.69 -2.73
CA LEU A 53 -0.58 -30.24 -2.49
C LEU A 53 0.56 -29.56 -3.27
N ALA A 54 1.75 -30.17 -3.30
CA ALA A 54 2.89 -29.67 -4.06
C ALA A 54 2.61 -29.61 -5.56
N ILE A 55 1.92 -30.63 -6.12
CA ILE A 55 1.49 -30.62 -7.52
C ILE A 55 0.53 -29.46 -7.78
N LEU A 56 -0.49 -29.26 -6.93
CA LEU A 56 -1.43 -28.15 -7.08
C LEU A 56 -0.77 -26.78 -6.94
N LEU A 57 0.14 -26.61 -5.99
CA LEU A 57 0.89 -25.36 -5.83
C LEU A 57 1.73 -25.09 -7.07
N THR A 58 2.39 -26.13 -7.61
CA THR A 58 3.21 -25.99 -8.83
C THR A 58 2.33 -25.65 -10.03
N THR A 59 1.19 -26.30 -10.22
CA THR A 59 0.25 -25.98 -11.31
C THR A 59 -0.30 -24.57 -11.16
N ARG A 60 -0.67 -24.15 -9.95
CA ARG A 60 -1.16 -22.78 -9.68
C ARG A 60 -0.07 -21.74 -9.91
N TYR A 61 1.14 -21.99 -9.43
CA TYR A 61 2.29 -21.11 -9.62
C TYR A 61 2.63 -20.99 -11.10
N LEU A 62 2.59 -22.10 -11.84
CA LEU A 62 2.82 -22.13 -13.27
C LEU A 62 1.70 -21.43 -14.05
N ALA A 63 0.43 -21.57 -13.64
CA ALA A 63 -0.68 -20.83 -14.24
C ALA A 63 -0.55 -19.32 -13.97
N HIS A 64 -0.19 -18.93 -12.75
CA HIS A 64 0.00 -17.52 -12.40
C HIS A 64 1.23 -16.93 -13.09
N ALA A 65 2.35 -17.65 -13.14
CA ALA A 65 3.55 -17.25 -13.85
C ALA A 65 3.32 -17.23 -15.36
N GLY A 66 2.57 -18.18 -15.89
CA GLY A 66 2.15 -18.23 -17.30
C GLY A 66 1.25 -17.06 -17.67
N LEU A 67 0.26 -16.72 -16.84
CA LEU A 67 -0.58 -15.53 -17.01
C LEU A 67 0.25 -14.24 -16.93
N SER A 68 1.20 -14.16 -16.00
CA SER A 68 2.07 -12.98 -15.86
C SER A 68 3.08 -12.85 -17.00
N ALA A 69 3.49 -13.96 -17.62
CA ALA A 69 4.39 -13.98 -18.77
C ALA A 69 3.64 -13.75 -20.09
N ALA A 70 2.39 -14.23 -20.20
CA ALA A 70 1.52 -14.02 -21.36
C ALA A 70 1.06 -12.56 -21.50
N ASP A 71 1.04 -11.78 -20.41
CA ASP A 71 0.82 -10.33 -20.46
C ASP A 71 2.00 -9.55 -21.09
N ASP A 72 3.20 -10.14 -21.23
CA ASP A 72 4.43 -9.47 -21.72
C ASP A 72 4.98 -10.07 -23.04
N ASP A 73 4.58 -11.28 -23.40
CA ASP A 73 5.01 -12.02 -24.59
C ASP A 73 3.88 -12.05 -25.64
N GLY A 74 4.06 -11.32 -26.75
CA GLY A 74 3.14 -11.28 -27.89
C GLY A 74 3.00 -12.56 -28.72
N THR A 75 3.33 -13.74 -28.19
CA THR A 75 3.03 -15.03 -28.82
C THR A 75 1.67 -15.55 -28.34
N MET A 76 0.62 -14.99 -28.95
CA MET A 76 -0.72 -15.58 -28.93
C MET A 76 -0.61 -17.07 -29.26
N SER A 77 -1.03 -17.93 -28.33
CA SER A 77 -1.23 -19.33 -28.62
C SER A 77 -2.41 -19.48 -29.60
N ASP A 78 -2.27 -20.34 -30.60
CA ASP A 78 -3.27 -20.55 -31.68
C ASP A 78 -4.66 -21.01 -31.17
N GLU A 79 -4.76 -21.42 -29.89
CA GLU A 79 -6.01 -21.81 -29.24
C GLU A 79 -6.74 -20.63 -28.58
N GLU A 80 -6.04 -19.55 -28.26
CA GLU A 80 -6.59 -18.31 -27.67
C GLU A 80 -7.13 -17.35 -28.76
N PHE A 81 -6.65 -17.51 -30.00
CA PHE A 81 -7.10 -16.79 -31.20
C PHE A 81 -8.61 -16.96 -31.50
N TRP A 82 -9.24 -18.03 -31.02
CA TRP A 82 -10.67 -18.32 -31.26
C TRP A 82 -11.60 -18.01 -30.08
N ARG A 83 -11.10 -17.48 -28.97
CA ARG A 83 -11.99 -16.79 -28.03
C ARG A 83 -12.31 -15.42 -28.63
N PRO A 84 -13.57 -15.03 -28.80
CA PRO A 84 -13.89 -13.64 -29.08
C PRO A 84 -13.39 -12.84 -27.88
N VAL A 85 -12.20 -12.25 -28.04
CA VAL A 85 -11.66 -11.19 -27.19
C VAL A 85 -12.79 -10.18 -27.08
N GLY A 86 -13.45 -10.17 -25.92
CA GLY A 86 -14.66 -9.38 -25.74
C GLY A 86 -14.34 -7.91 -25.97
N GLU A 87 -15.32 -7.13 -26.42
CA GLU A 87 -15.18 -5.68 -26.62
C GLU A 87 -14.53 -4.98 -25.40
N GLN A 88 -14.68 -5.54 -24.20
CA GLN A 88 -14.01 -5.09 -22.99
C GLN A 88 -12.49 -5.23 -22.99
N GLU A 89 -11.93 -6.33 -23.49
CA GLU A 89 -10.48 -6.55 -23.48
C GLU A 89 -9.78 -5.61 -24.47
N GLU A 90 -10.43 -5.34 -25.61
CA GLU A 90 -9.99 -4.31 -26.56
C GLU A 90 -9.99 -2.92 -25.92
N LEU A 91 -11.07 -2.55 -25.22
CA LEU A 91 -11.17 -1.29 -24.47
C LEU A 91 -10.11 -1.19 -23.35
N VAL A 92 -9.80 -2.28 -22.65
CA VAL A 92 -8.73 -2.31 -21.63
C VAL A 92 -7.36 -2.09 -22.27
N ARG A 93 -7.11 -2.69 -23.42
CA ARG A 93 -5.87 -2.50 -24.19
C ARG A 93 -5.73 -1.06 -24.68
N GLU A 94 -6.81 -0.47 -25.19
CA GLU A 94 -6.85 0.94 -25.61
C GLU A 94 -6.59 1.89 -24.44
N LYS A 95 -7.20 1.65 -23.27
CA LYS A 95 -6.91 2.41 -22.04
C LYS A 95 -5.43 2.38 -21.68
N ARG A 96 -4.80 1.19 -21.68
CA ARG A 96 -3.36 1.04 -21.37
C ARG A 96 -2.51 1.80 -22.40
N SER A 97 -2.86 1.73 -23.68
CA SER A 97 -2.17 2.44 -24.76
C SER A 97 -2.25 3.96 -24.61
N LEU A 98 -3.43 4.51 -24.30
CA LEU A 98 -3.61 5.96 -24.09
C LEU A 98 -2.84 6.49 -22.89
N LEU A 99 -2.84 5.75 -21.77
CA LEU A 99 -2.07 6.14 -20.59
C LEU A 99 -0.56 6.14 -20.86
N LYS A 100 -0.08 5.19 -21.66
CA LYS A 100 1.32 5.16 -22.10
C LYS A 100 1.65 6.35 -23.00
N ALA A 101 0.78 6.68 -23.96
CA ALA A 101 0.95 7.83 -24.84
C ALA A 101 1.00 9.16 -24.06
N ILE A 102 0.14 9.34 -23.05
CA ILE A 102 0.17 10.52 -22.17
C ILE A 102 1.52 10.65 -21.47
N LYS A 103 2.04 9.55 -20.92
CA LYS A 103 3.33 9.54 -20.22
C LYS A 103 4.50 9.85 -21.16
N GLU A 104 4.44 9.35 -22.39
CA GLU A 104 5.45 9.63 -23.41
C GLU A 104 5.45 11.10 -23.84
N ILE A 105 4.27 11.72 -23.98
CA ILE A 105 4.14 13.17 -24.26
C ILE A 105 4.69 14.01 -23.10
N GLU A 106 4.39 13.65 -21.86
CA GLU A 106 4.91 14.34 -20.67
C GLU A 106 6.44 14.24 -20.61
N PHE A 107 7.00 13.07 -20.95
CA PHE A 107 8.44 12.87 -21.07
C PHE A 107 9.05 13.69 -22.22
N ASP A 108 8.44 13.73 -23.40
CA ASP A 108 8.94 14.51 -24.53
C ASP A 108 8.91 16.03 -24.27
N ARG A 109 7.93 16.52 -23.48
CA ARG A 109 7.90 17.88 -22.96
C ARG A 109 9.09 18.14 -22.02
N GLU A 110 9.33 17.27 -21.05
CA GLU A 110 10.46 17.40 -20.10
C GLU A 110 11.83 17.34 -20.79
N MET A 111 11.92 16.58 -21.88
CA MET A 111 13.12 16.50 -22.72
C MET A 111 13.27 17.70 -23.67
N GLY A 112 12.32 18.64 -23.69
CA GLY A 112 12.31 19.81 -24.57
C GLY A 112 12.17 19.47 -26.05
N LYS A 113 11.68 18.26 -26.39
CA LYS A 113 11.44 17.84 -27.79
C LYS A 113 10.15 18.43 -28.36
N MET A 114 9.27 18.92 -27.49
CA MET A 114 7.95 19.43 -27.84
C MET A 114 7.69 20.75 -27.10
N SER A 115 6.93 21.65 -27.73
CA SER A 115 6.53 22.90 -27.08
C SER A 115 5.53 22.63 -25.94
N ASP A 116 5.51 23.51 -24.93
CA ASP A 116 4.58 23.38 -23.81
C ASP A 116 3.12 23.51 -24.28
N GLU A 117 2.87 24.33 -25.29
CA GLU A 117 1.55 24.50 -25.89
C GLU A 117 1.08 23.21 -26.59
N ASP A 118 1.91 22.62 -27.45
CA ASP A 118 1.54 21.42 -28.20
C ASP A 118 1.39 20.19 -27.29
N ALA A 119 2.28 20.06 -26.29
CA ALA A 119 2.19 18.99 -25.30
C ALA A 119 0.87 19.05 -24.52
N ARG A 120 0.45 20.25 -24.09
CA ARG A 120 -0.83 20.45 -23.40
C ARG A 120 -2.02 20.08 -24.28
N GLU A 121 -2.02 20.48 -25.56
CA GLU A 121 -3.12 20.17 -26.48
C GLU A 121 -3.26 18.66 -26.69
N LEU A 122 -2.15 17.96 -26.95
CA LEU A 122 -2.17 16.51 -27.13
C LEU A 122 -2.57 15.78 -25.85
N THR A 123 -2.00 16.15 -24.70
CA THR A 123 -2.37 15.54 -23.41
C THR A 123 -3.87 15.72 -23.13
N LEU A 124 -4.46 16.88 -23.45
CA LEU A 124 -5.90 17.10 -23.29
C LEU A 124 -6.74 16.21 -24.22
N ALA A 125 -6.34 16.04 -25.49
CA ALA A 125 -7.02 15.17 -26.43
C ALA A 125 -7.01 13.70 -25.94
N TYR A 126 -5.84 13.19 -25.56
CA TYR A 126 -5.70 11.83 -25.04
C TYR A 126 -6.42 11.61 -23.71
N ARG A 127 -6.43 12.61 -22.81
CA ARG A 127 -7.21 12.53 -21.56
C ARG A 127 -8.71 12.46 -21.82
N ARG A 128 -9.24 13.20 -22.79
CA ARG A 128 -10.66 13.09 -23.16
C ARG A 128 -11.01 11.69 -23.64
N GLN A 129 -10.20 11.13 -24.54
CA GLN A 129 -10.40 9.78 -25.06
C GLN A 129 -10.28 8.71 -23.94
N ALA A 130 -9.30 8.85 -23.04
CA ALA A 130 -9.14 7.94 -21.91
C ALA A 130 -10.36 7.96 -20.97
N ILE A 131 -10.93 9.14 -20.71
CA ILE A 131 -12.15 9.30 -19.91
C ILE A 131 -13.33 8.61 -20.58
N GLU A 132 -13.48 8.73 -21.90
CA GLU A 132 -14.55 8.07 -22.65
C GLU A 132 -14.45 6.54 -22.55
N ILE A 133 -13.26 5.98 -22.76
CA ILE A 133 -13.03 4.53 -22.65
C ILE A 133 -13.27 4.03 -21.23
N ILE A 134 -12.77 4.75 -20.22
CA ILE A 134 -12.98 4.37 -18.81
C ILE A 134 -14.48 4.38 -18.47
N LYS A 135 -15.25 5.36 -18.96
CA LYS A 135 -16.71 5.38 -18.75
C LYS A 135 -17.43 4.21 -19.41
N VAL A 136 -16.99 3.81 -20.60
CA VAL A 136 -17.56 2.64 -21.28
C VAL A 136 -17.22 1.36 -20.51
N LEU A 137 -15.99 1.23 -20.01
CA LEU A 137 -15.58 0.09 -19.17
C LEU A 137 -16.35 0.04 -17.86
N GLU A 138 -16.46 1.15 -17.13
CA GLU A 138 -17.21 1.23 -15.87
C GLU A 138 -18.71 0.90 -16.11
N GLY A 139 -19.29 1.40 -17.20
CA GLY A 139 -20.67 1.08 -17.58
C GLY A 139 -20.87 -0.38 -18.05
N ALA A 140 -19.83 -1.03 -18.55
CA ALA A 140 -19.84 -2.44 -18.93
C ALA A 140 -19.65 -3.35 -17.71
N ASP A 141 -18.79 -2.97 -16.76
CA ASP A 141 -18.64 -3.65 -15.47
C ASP A 141 -19.97 -3.65 -14.69
N ASP A 142 -20.72 -2.55 -14.72
CA ASP A 142 -22.06 -2.46 -14.14
C ASP A 142 -23.10 -3.38 -14.80
N ALA A 143 -22.91 -3.70 -16.08
CA ALA A 143 -23.76 -4.60 -16.87
C ALA A 143 -23.45 -6.07 -16.58
N ASP A 144 -22.18 -6.44 -16.39
CA ASP A 144 -21.81 -7.78 -15.91
C ASP A 144 -22.21 -7.99 -14.44
N ASP A 145 -22.18 -6.94 -13.62
CA ASP A 145 -22.73 -6.94 -12.26
C ASP A 145 -24.26 -7.15 -12.25
N ALA A 146 -24.96 -7.11 -13.41
CA ALA A 146 -26.39 -7.44 -13.50
C ALA A 146 -26.65 -8.97 -13.47
N GLU A 147 -25.63 -9.80 -13.69
CA GLU A 147 -25.71 -11.25 -13.48
C GLU A 147 -25.54 -11.66 -12.00
N LEU A 148 -25.03 -10.75 -11.15
CA LEU A 148 -25.00 -10.98 -9.71
C LEU A 148 -26.43 -10.91 -9.14
N SER A 149 -26.78 -11.90 -8.32
CA SER A 149 -28.02 -11.88 -7.55
C SER A 149 -28.09 -10.59 -6.72
N VAL A 150 -29.28 -9.97 -6.65
CA VAL A 150 -29.53 -8.73 -5.87
C VAL A 150 -28.94 -8.81 -4.45
N GLY A 151 -28.92 -10.00 -3.84
CA GLY A 151 -28.29 -10.24 -2.54
C GLY A 151 -26.77 -10.00 -2.54
N GLN A 152 -26.04 -10.46 -3.56
CA GLN A 152 -24.59 -10.26 -3.66
C GLN A 152 -24.23 -8.80 -3.91
N ARG A 153 -25.06 -8.08 -4.68
CA ARG A 153 -24.91 -6.62 -4.88
C ARG A 153 -25.10 -5.86 -3.56
N ILE A 154 -26.08 -6.26 -2.75
CA ILE A 154 -26.31 -5.67 -1.42
C ILE A 154 -25.15 -5.98 -0.47
N GLU A 155 -24.66 -7.23 -0.43
CA GLU A 155 -23.53 -7.60 0.43
C GLU A 155 -22.26 -6.82 0.10
N ARG A 156 -21.97 -6.61 -1.21
CA ARG A 156 -20.83 -5.82 -1.68
C ARG A 156 -20.94 -4.36 -1.26
N GLU A 157 -22.10 -3.75 -1.47
CA GLU A 157 -22.36 -2.35 -1.09
C GLU A 157 -22.30 -2.15 0.43
N VAL A 158 -22.87 -3.07 1.22
CA VAL A 158 -22.81 -3.04 2.69
C VAL A 158 -21.37 -3.18 3.17
N LYS A 159 -20.59 -4.08 2.58
CA LYS A 159 -19.18 -4.27 2.92
C LYS A 159 -18.34 -3.02 2.59
N ALA A 160 -18.60 -2.38 1.45
CA ALA A 160 -17.93 -1.14 1.07
C ALA A 160 -18.25 0.00 2.06
N ARG A 161 -19.51 0.14 2.47
CA ARG A 161 -19.92 1.15 3.47
C ARG A 161 -19.30 0.90 4.85
N LEU A 162 -19.26 -0.35 5.29
CA LEU A 162 -18.64 -0.72 6.56
C LEU A 162 -17.14 -0.40 6.59
N ALA A 163 -16.43 -0.55 5.46
CA ALA A 163 -15.01 -0.20 5.36
C ALA A 163 -14.77 1.33 5.43
N VAL A 164 -15.65 2.13 4.84
CA VAL A 164 -15.56 3.60 4.91
C VAL A 164 -15.91 4.11 6.31
N ASP A 165 -16.90 3.51 6.97
CA ASP A 165 -17.30 3.90 8.33
C ASP A 165 -16.29 3.47 9.39
N SER A 166 -15.64 2.31 9.23
CA SER A 166 -14.60 1.84 10.14
C SER A 166 -13.34 2.72 10.04
N SER A 167 -12.94 3.11 8.83
CA SER A 167 -11.81 4.02 8.60
C SER A 167 -12.07 5.45 9.10
N LYS A 168 -13.29 5.97 8.96
CA LYS A 168 -13.69 7.27 9.57
C LYS A 168 -13.66 7.22 11.10
N LYS A 169 -14.16 6.15 11.72
CA LYS A 169 -14.10 5.99 13.18
C LYS A 169 -12.66 5.91 13.68
N ALA A 170 -11.79 5.17 13.00
CA ALA A 170 -10.37 5.07 13.33
C ALA A 170 -9.68 6.44 13.28
N LYS A 171 -9.88 7.21 12.19
CA LYS A 171 -9.31 8.56 12.03
C LYS A 171 -9.83 9.54 13.10
N SER A 172 -11.11 9.46 13.49
CA SER A 172 -11.64 10.32 14.55
C SER A 172 -11.03 10.03 15.93
N LYS A 173 -10.73 8.75 16.23
CA LYS A 173 -10.15 8.34 17.51
C LYS A 173 -8.70 8.76 17.64
N VAL A 174 -7.94 8.74 16.54
CA VAL A 174 -6.57 9.27 16.50
C VAL A 174 -6.56 10.78 16.70
N LYS A 175 -7.47 11.51 16.02
CA LYS A 175 -7.56 12.98 16.15
C LYS A 175 -7.93 13.43 17.57
N VAL A 176 -8.82 12.71 18.26
CA VAL A 176 -9.18 13.01 19.67
C VAL A 176 -8.01 12.72 20.61
N LYS A 177 -7.22 11.67 20.36
CA LYS A 177 -6.04 11.35 21.17
C LYS A 177 -4.89 12.35 20.93
N GLN A 178 -4.71 12.83 19.71
CA GLN A 178 -3.73 13.86 19.37
C GLN A 178 -4.11 15.22 19.98
N ALA A 179 -5.38 15.63 19.92
CA ALA A 179 -5.83 16.87 20.56
C ALA A 179 -5.63 16.85 22.09
N ALA A 180 -5.88 15.72 22.75
CA ALA A 180 -5.64 15.57 24.19
C ALA A 180 -4.12 15.57 24.54
N ALA A 181 -3.26 15.08 23.64
CA ALA A 181 -1.81 15.11 23.83
C ALA A 181 -1.21 16.50 23.59
N GLU A 182 -1.81 17.28 22.69
CA GLU A 182 -1.39 18.66 22.39
C GLU A 182 -1.78 19.63 23.53
N GLU A 183 -2.97 19.45 24.10
CA GLU A 183 -3.41 20.23 25.28
C GLU A 183 -2.53 19.93 26.52
N ALA A 184 -2.09 18.68 26.70
CA ALA A 184 -1.15 18.31 27.76
C ALA A 184 0.27 18.85 27.54
N LYS A 185 0.71 19.02 26.28
CA LYS A 185 2.00 19.64 25.96
C LYS A 185 1.97 21.16 26.15
N ALA A 186 0.84 21.81 25.86
CA ALA A 186 0.67 23.25 26.07
C ALA A 186 0.75 23.62 27.57
N GLU A 187 0.13 22.82 28.45
CA GLU A 187 0.18 23.05 29.91
C GLU A 187 1.58 22.80 30.51
N ALA A 188 2.39 21.95 29.87
CA ALA A 188 3.77 21.70 30.28
C ALA A 188 4.71 22.83 29.83
N ALA A 189 4.53 23.36 28.62
CA ALA A 189 5.33 24.46 28.07
C ALA A 189 5.12 25.78 28.84
N GLU A 190 3.89 26.05 29.31
CA GLU A 190 3.60 27.25 30.11
C GLU A 190 4.31 27.23 31.47
N LYS A 191 4.44 26.04 32.10
CA LYS A 191 5.17 25.87 33.37
C LYS A 191 6.68 26.01 33.19
N GLU A 192 7.21 25.64 32.02
CA GLU A 192 8.63 25.75 31.72
C GLU A 192 9.04 27.20 31.34
N ALA A 193 8.16 27.93 30.65
CA ALA A 193 8.35 29.36 30.34
C ALA A 193 8.39 30.22 31.61
N ALA A 194 7.50 29.99 32.58
CA ALA A 194 7.49 30.71 33.85
C ALA A 194 8.76 30.46 34.69
N ALA A 195 9.36 29.26 34.59
CA ALA A 195 10.62 28.95 35.26
C ALA A 195 11.84 29.61 34.60
N GLN A 196 11.81 29.81 33.27
CA GLN A 196 12.87 30.49 32.54
C GLN A 196 12.85 32.01 32.76
N GLU A 197 11.67 32.62 32.87
CA GLU A 197 11.51 34.05 33.16
C GLU A 197 12.09 34.41 34.55
N ALA A 198 11.81 33.59 35.57
CA ALA A 198 12.39 33.77 36.91
C ALA A 198 13.92 33.63 36.93
N LYS A 199 14.49 32.78 36.07
CA LYS A 199 15.95 32.59 35.95
C LYS A 199 16.61 33.72 35.16
N ALA A 200 15.91 34.30 34.19
CA ALA A 200 16.37 35.47 33.44
C ALA A 200 16.41 36.73 34.31
N GLU A 201 15.40 36.93 35.18
CA GLU A 201 15.35 38.07 36.10
C GLU A 201 16.47 38.01 37.14
N ALA A 202 16.79 36.82 37.66
CA ALA A 202 17.94 36.60 38.55
C ALA A 202 19.29 36.88 37.86
N ARG A 203 19.43 36.54 36.57
CA ARG A 203 20.64 36.83 35.78
C ARG A 203 20.77 38.31 35.45
N ALA A 204 19.66 39.00 35.15
CA ALA A 204 19.64 40.44 34.90
C ALA A 204 20.03 41.23 36.17
N ALA A 205 19.60 40.79 37.35
CA ALA A 205 20.02 41.38 38.62
C ALA A 205 21.53 41.23 38.90
N ALA A 206 22.11 40.09 38.53
CA ALA A 206 23.55 39.84 38.66
C ALA A 206 24.39 40.71 37.70
N VAL A 207 23.97 40.84 36.43
CA VAL A 207 24.66 41.69 35.44
C VAL A 207 24.56 43.17 35.81
N ARG A 208 23.45 43.62 36.43
CA ARG A 208 23.31 45.01 36.92
C ARG A 208 24.22 45.34 38.09
N ALA A 209 24.57 44.35 38.91
CA ALA A 209 25.55 44.52 39.99
C ALA A 209 26.98 44.60 39.45
N GLU A 210 27.29 43.89 38.37
CA GLU A 210 28.59 43.91 37.70
C GLU A 210 28.83 45.18 36.87
N GLN A 211 27.78 45.72 36.24
CA GLN A 211 27.85 46.99 35.50
C GLN A 211 27.91 48.25 36.38
N ALA A 212 27.59 48.14 37.68
CA ALA A 212 27.77 49.24 38.62
C ALA A 212 29.24 49.49 39.01
N ASP A 213 30.14 48.51 38.79
CA ASP A 213 31.58 48.65 39.00
C ASP A 213 32.32 49.17 37.75
N ALA A 214 31.71 49.08 36.57
CA ALA A 214 32.30 49.54 35.30
C ALA A 214 32.03 51.03 34.97
N ALA A 215 31.12 51.69 35.69
CA ALA A 215 30.71 53.08 35.44
C ALA A 215 31.64 54.14 36.08
N ALA A 216 32.94 53.86 36.18
CA ALA A 216 33.95 54.82 36.67
C ALA A 216 35.06 55.16 35.65
N THR A 217 34.99 54.66 34.42
CA THR A 217 35.89 55.15 33.35
C THR A 217 35.22 55.18 31.98
N ALA A 218 35.46 56.30 31.29
CA ALA A 218 35.24 56.57 29.87
C ALA A 218 33.92 57.26 29.49
N ASP A 219 33.82 58.51 29.96
CA ASP A 219 33.43 59.64 29.11
C ASP A 219 34.57 59.91 28.11
N ALA A 220 34.37 59.61 26.83
CA ALA A 220 35.02 60.26 25.69
C ALA A 220 34.59 59.61 24.36
N ALA A 221 34.33 60.46 23.37
CA ALA A 221 34.18 60.15 21.96
C ALA A 221 32.80 59.68 21.48
N ALA A 222 31.82 60.58 21.65
CA ALA A 222 30.89 60.86 20.57
C ALA A 222 31.64 61.50 19.40
N THR A 223 31.72 60.82 18.25
CA THR A 223 31.51 61.38 16.90
C THR A 223 31.74 60.28 15.86
N ALA A 224 30.87 60.27 14.84
CA ALA A 224 30.93 59.49 13.60
C ALA A 224 30.25 58.12 13.58
N VAL A 225 28.91 58.10 13.56
CA VAL A 225 28.16 57.05 12.86
C VAL A 225 26.85 57.63 12.31
N ALA A 226 26.92 58.14 11.07
CA ALA A 226 25.74 58.35 10.23
C ALA A 226 25.91 57.61 8.89
N ALA A 227 26.74 56.57 8.87
CA ALA A 227 27.02 55.71 7.72
C ALA A 227 26.72 54.21 7.97
N GLU A 228 26.49 53.75 9.21
CA GLU A 228 26.14 52.35 9.52
C GLU A 228 24.63 52.02 9.43
N ALA A 229 23.80 52.95 8.94
CA ALA A 229 22.36 52.71 8.84
C ALA A 229 21.94 51.97 7.54
N GLU A 230 22.84 51.84 6.56
CA GLU A 230 22.58 51.10 5.31
C GLU A 230 23.18 49.68 5.32
N GLU A 231 24.24 49.44 6.10
CA GLU A 231 24.86 48.11 6.26
C GLU A 231 24.02 47.19 7.17
N ALA A 232 23.35 47.76 8.18
CA ALA A 232 22.43 47.03 9.06
C ALA A 232 21.13 46.56 8.34
N ALA A 233 20.77 47.19 7.22
CA ALA A 233 19.60 46.79 6.42
C ALA A 233 19.92 45.62 5.45
N THR A 234 21.19 45.45 5.08
CA THR A 234 21.66 44.30 4.29
C THR A 234 21.89 43.06 5.16
N GLU A 235 22.43 43.19 6.39
CA GLU A 235 22.57 42.07 7.33
C GLU A 235 21.20 41.52 7.78
N ALA A 236 20.19 42.37 7.99
CA ALA A 236 18.85 41.93 8.35
C ALA A 236 18.14 41.13 7.23
N LYS A 237 18.51 41.37 5.97
CA LYS A 237 17.95 40.67 4.80
C LYS A 237 18.68 39.37 4.50
N GLU A 238 19.97 39.29 4.82
CA GLU A 238 20.77 38.06 4.74
C GLU A 238 20.41 37.10 5.89
N ALA A 239 20.17 37.61 7.10
CA ALA A 239 19.68 36.81 8.23
C ALA A 239 18.27 36.22 8.02
N ALA A 240 17.38 36.94 7.32
CA ALA A 240 16.06 36.42 6.97
C ALA A 240 16.12 35.30 5.91
N ALA A 241 17.07 35.39 4.96
CA ALA A 241 17.29 34.34 3.96
C ALA A 241 17.97 33.09 4.56
N SER A 242 18.84 33.25 5.56
CA SER A 242 19.41 32.12 6.30
C SER A 242 18.38 31.40 7.17
N ALA A 243 17.42 32.13 7.74
CA ALA A 243 16.35 31.55 8.55
C ALA A 243 15.32 30.74 7.73
N GLU A 244 15.06 31.14 6.48
CA GLU A 244 14.16 30.39 5.58
C GLU A 244 14.81 29.08 5.11
N VAL A 245 16.13 29.08 4.87
CA VAL A 245 16.90 27.87 4.53
C VAL A 245 17.05 26.93 5.74
N GLU A 246 17.20 27.45 6.96
CA GLU A 246 17.18 26.62 8.18
C GLU A 246 15.79 26.02 8.47
N ALA A 247 14.70 26.72 8.14
CA ALA A 247 13.35 26.19 8.30
C ALA A 247 13.05 25.05 7.31
N GLU A 248 13.49 25.17 6.05
CA GLU A 248 13.33 24.11 5.04
C GLU A 248 14.19 22.88 5.37
N ALA A 249 15.40 23.09 5.91
CA ALA A 249 16.24 21.99 6.39
C ALA A 249 15.62 21.26 7.61
N ALA A 250 14.93 21.99 8.49
CA ALA A 250 14.24 21.40 9.64
C ALA A 250 13.00 20.57 9.24
N GLU A 251 12.25 20.98 8.19
CA GLU A 251 11.17 20.16 7.64
C GLU A 251 11.70 18.88 6.98
N ALA A 252 12.82 18.96 6.25
CA ALA A 252 13.46 17.78 5.66
C ALA A 252 13.90 16.77 6.75
N GLU A 253 14.55 17.24 7.82
CA GLU A 253 14.98 16.38 8.93
C GLU A 253 13.79 15.78 9.70
N ALA A 254 12.65 16.48 9.77
CA ALA A 254 11.43 15.95 10.37
C ALA A 254 10.81 14.82 9.52
N THR A 255 10.79 14.96 8.20
CA THR A 255 10.28 13.92 7.30
C THR A 255 11.15 12.66 7.29
N GLU A 256 12.47 12.81 7.41
CA GLU A 256 13.39 11.67 7.49
C GLU A 256 13.19 10.88 8.80
N LYS A 257 13.00 11.58 9.93
CA LYS A 257 12.68 10.94 11.21
C LYS A 257 11.32 10.24 11.23
N GLU A 258 10.33 10.77 10.52
CA GLU A 258 9.01 10.12 10.39
C GLU A 258 9.11 8.84 9.54
N ALA A 259 9.90 8.85 8.46
CA ALA A 259 10.16 7.67 7.64
C ALA A 259 10.97 6.59 8.40
N GLU A 260 11.98 6.98 9.20
CA GLU A 260 12.72 6.04 10.05
C GLU A 260 11.83 5.41 11.13
N ALA A 261 10.89 6.17 11.70
CA ALA A 261 9.94 5.65 12.68
C ALA A 261 8.97 4.63 12.05
N GLU A 262 8.45 4.91 10.85
CA GLU A 262 7.56 4.00 10.13
C GLU A 262 8.29 2.72 9.71
N ALA A 263 9.55 2.82 9.26
CA ALA A 263 10.39 1.66 8.95
C ALA A 263 10.66 0.79 10.19
N ALA A 264 10.89 1.41 11.36
CA ALA A 264 11.10 0.68 12.61
C ALA A 264 9.83 -0.04 13.09
N GLU A 265 8.64 0.52 12.86
CA GLU A 265 7.36 -0.14 13.17
C GLU A 265 7.13 -1.37 12.28
N VAL A 266 7.41 -1.27 10.97
CA VAL A 266 7.32 -2.40 10.04
C VAL A 266 8.32 -3.50 10.39
N GLU A 267 9.56 -3.17 10.77
CA GLU A 267 10.55 -4.16 11.19
C GLU A 267 10.12 -4.88 12.49
N ALA A 268 9.48 -4.17 13.42
CA ALA A 268 8.95 -4.75 14.65
C ALA A 268 7.81 -5.75 14.36
N ASP A 269 6.90 -5.42 13.46
CA ASP A 269 5.79 -6.30 13.05
C ASP A 269 6.30 -7.58 12.35
N ILE A 270 7.33 -7.46 11.50
CA ILE A 270 7.96 -8.62 10.86
C ILE A 270 8.60 -9.53 11.91
N LYS A 271 9.34 -8.96 12.89
CA LYS A 271 9.95 -9.75 13.98
C LYS A 271 8.90 -10.41 14.87
N ALA A 272 7.77 -9.75 15.11
CA ALA A 272 6.66 -10.34 15.87
C ALA A 272 6.06 -11.54 15.12
N ALA A 273 5.81 -11.40 13.81
CA ALA A 273 5.31 -12.48 12.98
C ALA A 273 6.29 -13.67 12.89
N GLU A 274 7.61 -13.41 12.80
CA GLU A 274 8.62 -14.46 12.85
C GLU A 274 8.65 -15.17 14.22
N ALA A 275 8.50 -14.44 15.32
CA ALA A 275 8.46 -15.05 16.66
C ALA A 275 7.23 -15.96 16.82
N GLU A 276 6.06 -15.51 16.38
CA GLU A 276 4.85 -16.35 16.36
C GLU A 276 5.06 -17.61 15.53
N SER A 277 5.65 -17.48 14.34
CA SER A 277 5.96 -18.64 13.49
C SER A 277 6.91 -19.64 14.16
N ARG A 278 7.91 -19.16 14.91
CA ARG A 278 8.84 -20.03 15.65
C ARG A 278 8.15 -20.76 16.80
N THR A 279 7.26 -20.08 17.53
CA THR A 279 6.49 -20.73 18.60
C THR A 279 5.55 -21.81 18.06
N ALA A 280 4.86 -21.55 16.96
CA ALA A 280 4.00 -22.53 16.30
C ALA A 280 4.80 -23.77 15.83
N ASN A 281 5.97 -23.54 15.24
CA ASN A 281 6.86 -24.64 14.81
C ASN A 281 7.43 -25.45 15.99
N ALA A 282 7.72 -24.79 17.12
CA ALA A 282 8.19 -25.47 18.32
C ALA A 282 7.10 -26.35 18.95
N GLU A 283 5.87 -25.85 19.01
CA GLU A 283 4.71 -26.61 19.51
C GLU A 283 4.41 -27.82 18.61
N GLU A 284 4.52 -27.65 17.28
CA GLU A 284 4.37 -28.78 16.35
C GLU A 284 5.51 -29.81 16.53
N ALA A 285 6.74 -29.37 16.78
CA ALA A 285 7.87 -30.25 17.03
C ALA A 285 7.71 -31.06 18.33
N GLU A 286 7.23 -30.42 19.41
CA GLU A 286 6.96 -31.09 20.68
C GLU A 286 5.80 -32.09 20.56
N ALA A 287 4.74 -31.71 19.85
CA ALA A 287 3.63 -32.62 19.54
C ALA A 287 4.09 -33.83 18.71
N ARG A 288 5.04 -33.64 17.77
CA ARG A 288 5.67 -34.75 17.03
C ARG A 288 6.52 -35.63 17.94
N ALA A 289 7.30 -35.06 18.85
CA ALA A 289 8.12 -35.82 19.79
C ALA A 289 7.25 -36.67 20.75
N ALA A 290 6.15 -36.10 21.27
CA ALA A 290 5.21 -36.82 22.12
C ALA A 290 4.54 -38.00 21.39
N ARG A 291 4.16 -37.80 20.11
CA ARG A 291 3.62 -38.88 19.28
C ARG A 291 4.65 -39.98 19.00
N ALA A 292 5.92 -39.63 18.82
CA ALA A 292 6.99 -40.59 18.63
C ALA A 292 7.23 -41.44 19.89
N ALA A 293 7.28 -40.82 21.07
CA ALA A 293 7.45 -41.53 22.34
C ALA A 293 6.28 -42.49 22.64
N GLY A 294 5.03 -42.05 22.38
CA GLY A 294 3.85 -42.91 22.57
C GLY A 294 3.79 -44.11 21.61
N ALA A 295 4.46 -44.04 20.45
CA ALA A 295 4.53 -45.16 19.52
C ALA A 295 5.54 -46.23 19.98
N GLU A 296 6.55 -45.87 20.76
CA GLU A 296 7.57 -46.80 21.25
C GLU A 296 7.08 -47.64 22.44
N GLU A 297 6.25 -47.08 23.33
CA GLU A 297 5.63 -47.84 24.44
C GLU A 297 4.54 -48.82 23.97
N ALA A 298 4.01 -48.64 22.77
CA ALA A 298 2.97 -49.50 22.21
C ALA A 298 3.52 -50.74 21.46
N SER A 299 4.86 -50.84 21.32
CA SER A 299 5.54 -51.96 20.68
C SER A 299 6.20 -52.90 21.69
#